data_AF-A0A126Q0U8-F1
#
_entry.id   AF-A0A126Q0U8-F1
#
_cell.length_a   1.000
_cell.length_b   1.000
_cell.length_c   1.000
_cell.angle_alpha   90.00
_cell.angle_beta   90.00
_cell.angle_gamma   90.00
#
_symmetry.space_group_name_H-M   'P 1'
#
loop_
_entity.id
_entity.type
_entity.pdbx_description
1 polymer ?
#
loop_
_entity_poly.entity_id
_entity_poly.type
_entity_poly.pdbx_seq_one_letter_code
_entity_poly.pdbx_strand_id
1 'polypeptide(L)'
;MDSIVLLGVLGSVASIVSLLISGSSIKSKLVHAGYGFLLVVVVGATFIFNQEKINDIQIAEHKAEMLENQIKDMNSIKAGATAILESKGNYSTSDVGENRGFILTSFAFMEKHKDEFPESFEIAKKLIIDGLKITQSAGDHYESKRMRDGADAMRKMLQGIAAGKT
;
A
#
# COMPACT_ATOMS: atom_id res chain seq x y z
N MET A 1 -26.38 1.46 6.58
CA MET A 1 -27.76 1.16 6.06
C MET A 1 -28.30 2.43 5.43
N ASP A 2 -28.93 2.36 4.26
CA ASP A 2 -29.40 3.55 3.53
C ASP A 2 -30.43 4.33 4.37
N SER A 3 -30.37 5.66 4.39
CA SER A 3 -31.24 6.52 5.22
C SER A 3 -32.73 6.24 4.98
N ILE A 4 -33.05 5.76 3.79
CA ILE A 4 -34.37 5.32 3.34
C ILE A 4 -34.87 4.10 4.15
N VAL A 5 -33.99 3.15 4.46
CA VAL A 5 -34.36 1.95 5.24
C VAL A 5 -34.64 2.32 6.70
N LEU A 6 -33.86 3.26 7.27
CA LEU A 6 -34.09 3.76 8.63
C LEU A 6 -35.43 4.51 8.73
N LEU A 7 -35.74 5.37 7.77
CA LEU A 7 -37.03 6.06 7.68
C LEU A 7 -38.18 5.08 7.49
N GLY A 8 -37.98 4.01 6.70
CA GLY A 8 -38.97 2.95 6.51
C GLY A 8 -39.30 2.20 7.81
N VAL A 9 -38.26 1.83 8.59
CA VAL A 9 -38.44 1.17 9.88
C VAL A 9 -39.15 2.09 10.88
N LEU A 10 -38.69 3.34 11.03
CA LEU A 10 -39.32 4.33 11.91
C LEU A 10 -40.78 4.60 11.52
N GLY A 11 -41.07 4.73 10.23
CA GLY A 11 -42.43 4.92 9.71
C GLY A 11 -43.34 3.72 9.99
N SER A 12 -42.82 2.49 9.86
CA SER A 12 -43.58 1.28 10.15
C SER A 12 -43.94 1.16 11.64
N VAL A 13 -42.99 1.47 12.53
CA VAL A 13 -43.20 1.44 13.99
C VAL A 13 -44.20 2.53 14.39
N ALA A 14 -44.06 3.75 13.86
CA ALA A 14 -45.02 4.83 14.10
C ALA A 14 -46.44 4.49 13.63
N SER A 15 -46.58 3.78 12.50
CA SER A 15 -47.88 3.31 11.99
C SER A 15 -48.53 2.27 12.91
N ILE A 16 -47.75 1.31 13.41
CA ILE A 16 -48.23 0.29 14.36
C ILE A 16 -48.67 0.93 15.69
N VAL A 17 -47.91 1.91 16.19
CA VAL A 17 -48.25 2.65 17.41
C VAL A 17 -49.52 3.50 17.20
N SER A 18 -49.67 4.14 16.04
CA SER A 18 -50.87 4.91 15.66
C SER A 18 -52.14 4.05 15.66
N LEU A 19 -52.07 2.84 15.09
CA LEU A 19 -53.20 1.90 15.03
C LEU A 19 -53.64 1.39 16.42
N LEU A 20 -52.73 1.33 17.40
CA LEU A 20 -53.00 0.78 18.73
C LEU A 20 -53.51 1.80 19.76
N ILE A 21 -53.52 3.10 19.41
CA ILE A 21 -54.02 4.21 20.27
C ILE A 21 -55.57 4.22 20.40
N SER A 22 -56.29 3.36 19.68
CA SER A 22 -57.77 3.30 19.70
C SER A 22 -58.40 2.81 21.03
N GLY A 23 -57.61 2.42 22.03
CA GLY A 23 -58.10 2.02 23.37
C GLY A 23 -58.28 3.18 24.34
N SER A 24 -59.51 3.39 24.85
CA SER A 24 -59.89 4.57 25.65
C SER A 24 -59.32 4.64 27.09
N SER A 25 -58.80 3.55 27.66
CA SER A 25 -58.37 3.52 29.07
C SER A 25 -56.90 3.96 29.28
N ILE A 26 -56.68 4.81 30.30
CA ILE A 26 -55.36 5.37 30.66
C ILE A 26 -54.32 4.29 30.98
N LYS A 27 -54.72 3.17 31.62
CA LYS A 27 -53.82 2.05 31.92
C LYS A 27 -53.33 1.35 30.66
N SER A 28 -54.19 1.18 29.65
CA SER A 28 -53.80 0.61 28.36
C SER A 28 -52.81 1.51 27.63
N LYS A 29 -53.06 2.83 27.61
CA LYS A 29 -52.17 3.81 26.99
C LYS A 29 -50.77 3.81 27.61
N LEU A 30 -50.67 3.65 28.94
CA LEU A 30 -49.38 3.60 29.63
C LEU A 30 -48.58 2.32 29.30
N VAL A 31 -49.26 1.16 29.24
CA VAL A 31 -48.63 -0.12 28.86
C VAL A 31 -48.15 -0.09 27.41
N HIS A 32 -48.92 0.54 26.51
CA HIS A 32 -48.54 0.69 25.11
C HIS A 32 -47.39 1.66 24.90
N ALA A 33 -47.35 2.77 25.66
CA ALA A 33 -46.21 3.69 25.64
C ALA A 33 -44.93 2.98 26.11
N GLY A 34 -45.03 2.13 27.14
CA GLY A 34 -43.92 1.29 27.60
C GLY A 34 -43.43 0.32 26.51
N TYR A 35 -44.34 -0.37 25.82
CA TYR A 35 -43.98 -1.28 24.73
C TYR A 35 -43.37 -0.55 23.53
N GLY A 36 -43.95 0.58 23.11
CA GLY A 36 -43.42 1.40 22.03
C GLY A 36 -42.02 1.93 22.32
N PHE A 37 -41.79 2.40 23.56
CA PHE A 37 -40.47 2.83 24.01
C PHE A 37 -39.45 1.69 23.97
N LEU A 38 -39.81 0.51 24.48
CA LEU A 38 -38.93 -0.65 24.50
C LEU A 38 -38.55 -1.09 23.08
N LEU A 39 -39.49 -1.05 22.15
CA LEU A 39 -39.27 -1.38 20.73
C LEU A 39 -38.31 -0.38 20.07
N VAL A 40 -38.48 0.93 20.32
CA VAL A 40 -37.57 1.97 19.83
C VAL A 40 -36.17 1.79 20.41
N VAL A 41 -36.04 1.46 21.70
CA VAL A 41 -34.74 1.21 22.34
C VAL A 41 -34.05 -0.01 21.73
N VAL A 42 -34.77 -1.11 21.50
CA VAL A 42 -34.19 -2.33 20.91
C VAL A 42 -33.74 -2.09 19.46
N VAL A 43 -34.57 -1.43 18.65
CA VAL A 43 -34.22 -1.08 17.26
C VAL A 43 -33.07 -0.08 17.20
N GLY A 44 -33.07 0.93 18.08
CA GLY A 44 -31.98 1.90 18.18
C GLY A 44 -30.65 1.27 18.62
N ALA A 45 -30.68 0.40 19.63
CA ALA A 45 -29.48 -0.29 20.12
C ALA A 45 -28.91 -1.24 19.06
N THR A 46 -29.76 -2.01 18.38
CA THR A 46 -29.33 -2.89 17.27
C THR A 46 -28.79 -2.11 16.08
N PHE A 47 -29.35 -0.94 15.78
CA PHE A 47 -28.83 -0.06 14.73
C PHE A 47 -27.46 0.52 15.09
N ILE A 48 -27.30 1.08 16.29
CA ILE A 48 -26.03 1.65 16.76
C ILE A 48 -24.93 0.58 16.72
N PHE A 49 -25.21 -0.61 17.27
CA PHE A 49 -24.25 -1.71 17.33
C PHE A 49 -23.87 -2.25 15.93
N ASN A 50 -24.81 -2.27 14.99
CA ASN A 50 -24.50 -2.68 13.61
C ASN A 50 -23.73 -1.59 12.84
N GLN A 51 -23.95 -0.32 13.14
CA GLN A 51 -23.28 0.76 12.43
C GLN A 51 -21.80 0.89 12.83
N GLU A 52 -21.48 0.63 14.10
CA GLU A 52 -20.10 0.53 14.58
C GLU A 52 -19.32 -0.57 13.83
N LYS A 53 -19.92 -1.77 13.69
CA LYS A 53 -19.33 -2.87 12.92
C LYS A 53 -19.12 -2.53 11.44
N ILE A 54 -20.06 -1.82 10.82
CA ILE A 54 -19.93 -1.41 9.42
C ILE A 54 -18.75 -0.45 9.25
N ASN A 55 -18.57 0.50 10.17
CA ASN A 55 -17.46 1.43 10.12
C ASN A 55 -16.11 0.71 10.29
N ASP A 56 -16.03 -0.25 11.21
CA ASP A 56 -14.82 -1.06 11.41
C ASP A 56 -14.46 -1.87 10.16
N ILE A 57 -15.46 -2.44 9.48
CA ILE A 57 -15.26 -3.17 8.21
C ILE A 57 -14.73 -2.22 7.14
N GLN A 58 -15.30 -1.02 6.99
CA GLN A 58 -14.84 -0.05 5.99
C GLN A 58 -13.41 0.42 6.25
N ILE A 59 -13.03 0.62 7.52
CA ILE A 59 -11.65 0.96 7.89
C ILE A 59 -10.70 -0.20 7.54
N ALA A 60 -11.12 -1.43 7.81
CA ALA A 60 -10.34 -2.62 7.48
C ALA A 60 -10.17 -2.79 5.96
N GLU A 61 -11.24 -2.60 5.17
CA GLU A 61 -11.22 -2.65 3.71
C GLU A 61 -10.27 -1.59 3.12
N HIS A 62 -10.39 -0.34 3.56
CA HIS A 62 -9.50 0.73 3.10
C HIS A 62 -8.03 0.44 3.44
N LYS A 63 -7.76 -0.11 4.63
CA LYS A 63 -6.41 -0.51 5.01
C LYS A 63 -5.88 -1.66 4.14
N ALA A 64 -6.73 -2.63 3.80
CA ALA A 64 -6.38 -3.72 2.91
C ALA A 64 -6.05 -3.22 1.50
N GLU A 65 -6.84 -2.30 0.96
CA GLU A 65 -6.60 -1.67 -0.35
C GLU A 65 -5.27 -0.91 -0.37
N MET A 66 -4.97 -0.13 0.67
CA MET A 66 -3.67 0.57 0.77
C MET A 66 -2.49 -0.42 0.79
N LEU A 67 -2.61 -1.52 1.52
CA LEU A 67 -1.59 -2.57 1.56
C LEU A 67 -1.43 -3.26 0.20
N GLU A 68 -2.52 -3.53 -0.51
CA GLU A 68 -2.50 -4.11 -1.84
C GLU A 68 -1.77 -3.21 -2.84
N ASN A 69 -2.05 -1.90 -2.80
CA ASN A 69 -1.35 -0.92 -3.62
C ASN A 69 0.14 -0.87 -3.30
N GLN A 70 0.52 -0.88 -2.01
CA GLN A 70 1.94 -0.95 -1.61
C GLN A 70 2.64 -2.21 -2.12
N ILE A 71 1.97 -3.38 -2.06
CA ILE A 71 2.52 -4.63 -2.59
C ILE A 71 2.69 -4.56 -4.11
N LYS A 72 1.71 -4.00 -4.81
CA LYS A 72 1.77 -3.83 -6.26
C LYS A 72 2.92 -2.92 -6.68
N ASP A 73 3.11 -1.80 -5.99
CA ASP A 73 4.22 -0.88 -6.24
C ASP A 73 5.56 -1.56 -5.98
N MET A 74 5.69 -2.26 -4.84
CA MET A 74 6.89 -3.03 -4.51
C MET A 74 7.20 -4.12 -5.55
N ASN A 75 6.18 -4.82 -6.07
CA ASN A 75 6.35 -5.82 -7.12
C ASN A 75 6.79 -5.20 -8.45
N SER A 76 6.28 -4.02 -8.79
CA SER A 76 6.73 -3.25 -9.96
C SER A 76 8.21 -2.87 -9.85
N ILE A 77 8.64 -2.42 -8.66
CA ILE A 77 10.04 -2.09 -8.40
C ILE A 77 10.92 -3.35 -8.52
N LYS A 78 10.52 -4.48 -7.92
CA LYS A 78 11.22 -5.76 -8.04
C LYS A 78 11.35 -6.20 -9.51
N ALA A 79 10.27 -6.10 -10.28
CA ALA A 79 10.29 -6.43 -11.71
C ALA A 79 11.25 -5.52 -12.50
N GLY A 80 11.26 -4.22 -12.21
CA GLY A 80 12.21 -3.28 -12.80
C GLY A 80 13.67 -3.63 -12.50
N ALA A 81 13.98 -3.97 -11.24
CA ALA A 81 15.32 -4.43 -10.85
C ALA A 81 15.71 -5.73 -11.58
N THR A 82 14.80 -6.70 -11.68
CA THR A 82 15.01 -7.95 -12.43
C THR A 82 15.28 -7.69 -13.91
N ALA A 83 14.53 -6.81 -14.55
CA ALA A 83 14.73 -6.48 -15.97
C ALA A 83 16.12 -5.88 -16.23
N ILE A 84 16.63 -5.03 -15.32
CA ILE A 84 17.99 -4.49 -15.40
C ILE A 84 19.04 -5.59 -15.18
N LEU A 85 18.80 -6.53 -14.26
CA LEU A 85 19.69 -7.67 -14.02
C LEU A 85 19.77 -8.63 -15.22
N GLU A 86 18.64 -8.90 -15.85
CA GLU A 86 18.55 -9.75 -17.04
C GLU A 86 19.23 -9.13 -18.24
N SER A 87 19.14 -7.80 -18.40
CA SER A 87 19.90 -7.11 -19.45
C SER A 87 21.41 -7.32 -19.29
N LYS A 88 21.94 -7.33 -18.04
CA LYS A 88 23.37 -7.62 -17.75
C LYS A 88 23.82 -9.00 -18.24
N GLY A 89 22.93 -9.99 -18.31
CA GLY A 89 23.26 -11.40 -18.58
C GLY A 89 23.95 -11.65 -19.92
N ASN A 90 23.76 -10.76 -20.90
CA ASN A 90 24.34 -10.89 -22.25
C ASN A 90 25.64 -10.09 -22.45
N TYR A 91 26.13 -9.39 -21.43
CA TYR A 91 27.26 -8.47 -21.55
C TYR A 91 28.58 -9.12 -21.14
N SER A 92 29.66 -8.65 -21.76
CA SER A 92 31.01 -9.05 -21.45
C SER A 92 31.47 -8.34 -20.17
N THR A 93 31.79 -9.12 -19.14
CA THR A 93 32.31 -8.58 -17.87
C THR A 93 33.62 -7.79 -18.02
N SER A 94 34.32 -7.92 -19.16
CA SER A 94 35.53 -7.18 -19.48
C SER A 94 35.31 -5.86 -20.22
N ASP A 95 34.11 -5.60 -20.75
CA ASP A 95 33.82 -4.37 -21.48
C ASP A 95 33.55 -3.20 -20.52
N VAL A 96 34.36 -2.15 -20.66
CA VAL A 96 34.32 -0.96 -19.79
C VAL A 96 33.05 -0.15 -20.06
N GLY A 97 32.65 -0.01 -21.32
CA GLY A 97 31.46 0.74 -21.73
C GLY A 97 30.17 0.08 -21.26
N GLU A 98 30.07 -1.25 -21.40
CA GLU A 98 28.93 -2.02 -20.92
C GLU A 98 28.78 -1.95 -19.40
N ASN A 99 29.89 -2.10 -18.66
CA ASN A 99 29.89 -1.95 -17.21
C ASN A 99 29.48 -0.53 -16.79
N ARG A 100 29.95 0.52 -17.49
CA ARG A 100 29.54 1.91 -17.24
C ARG A 100 28.05 2.12 -17.48
N GLY A 101 27.54 1.65 -18.62
CA GLY A 101 26.13 1.72 -18.95
C GLY A 101 25.28 1.05 -17.88
N PHE A 102 25.65 -0.17 -17.48
CA PHE A 102 24.96 -0.90 -16.42
C PHE A 102 24.98 -0.14 -15.09
N ILE A 103 26.14 0.39 -14.67
CA ILE A 103 26.28 1.16 -13.44
C ILE A 103 25.34 2.39 -13.47
N LEU A 104 25.34 3.15 -14.56
CA LEU A 104 24.51 4.35 -14.71
C LEU A 104 23.02 4.03 -14.70
N THR A 105 22.59 3.01 -15.45
CA THR A 105 21.19 2.56 -15.46
C THR A 105 20.75 2.08 -14.07
N SER A 106 21.59 1.30 -13.39
CA SER A 106 21.32 0.82 -12.03
C SER A 106 21.21 1.97 -11.04
N PHE A 107 22.08 2.98 -11.17
CA PHE A 107 22.05 4.16 -10.29
C PHE A 107 20.82 5.03 -10.54
N ALA A 108 20.47 5.30 -11.80
CA ALA A 108 19.26 6.05 -12.15
C ALA A 108 17.98 5.34 -11.65
N PHE A 109 17.95 4.02 -11.71
CA PHE A 109 16.87 3.23 -11.12
C PHE A 109 16.79 3.42 -9.60
N MET A 110 17.91 3.38 -8.89
CA MET A 110 17.94 3.62 -7.44
C MET A 110 17.55 5.06 -7.09
N GLU A 111 17.96 6.05 -7.89
CA GLU A 111 17.58 7.45 -7.68
C GLU A 111 16.06 7.65 -7.81
N LYS A 112 15.44 6.99 -8.79
CA LYS A 112 13.98 7.00 -8.98
C LYS A 112 13.24 6.39 -7.78
N HIS A 113 13.84 5.41 -7.11
CA HIS A 113 13.26 4.64 -6.01
C HIS A 113 13.98 4.86 -4.67
N LYS A 114 14.53 6.07 -4.48
CA LYS A 114 15.33 6.41 -3.30
C LYS A 114 14.50 6.48 -2.03
N ASP A 115 13.21 6.77 -2.14
CA ASP A 115 12.31 6.89 -0.99
C ASP A 115 11.99 5.49 -0.42
N GLU A 116 11.95 4.46 -1.28
CA GLU A 116 11.78 3.06 -0.87
C GLU A 116 13.09 2.41 -0.39
N PHE A 117 14.24 2.82 -0.94
CA PHE A 117 15.55 2.23 -0.59
C PHE A 117 16.62 3.30 -0.28
N PRO A 118 16.43 4.13 0.76
CA PRO A 118 17.30 5.28 1.02
C PRO A 118 18.75 4.88 1.34
N GLU A 119 18.94 3.79 2.09
CA GLU A 119 20.28 3.30 2.45
C GLU A 119 21.03 2.78 1.21
N SER A 120 20.38 1.93 0.41
CA SER A 120 20.95 1.40 -0.83
C SER A 120 21.34 2.52 -1.80
N PHE A 121 20.48 3.54 -1.92
CA PHE A 121 20.76 4.71 -2.74
C PHE A 121 21.98 5.48 -2.25
N GLU A 122 22.11 5.72 -0.95
CA GLU A 122 23.28 6.44 -0.40
C GLU A 122 24.59 5.65 -0.56
N ILE A 123 24.55 4.32 -0.43
CA ILE A 123 25.72 3.47 -0.70
C ILE A 123 26.08 3.53 -2.19
N ALA A 124 25.10 3.41 -3.08
CA ALA A 124 25.32 3.51 -4.52
C ALA A 124 25.90 4.88 -4.90
N LYS A 125 25.36 5.97 -4.34
CA LYS A 125 25.85 7.33 -4.56
C LYS A 125 27.32 7.48 -4.16
N LYS A 126 27.71 7.00 -2.97
CA LYS A 126 29.12 7.00 -2.53
C LYS A 126 30.00 6.18 -3.47
N LEU A 127 29.54 5.00 -3.90
CA LEU A 127 30.27 4.16 -4.85
C LEU A 127 30.53 4.89 -6.18
N ILE A 128 29.52 5.58 -6.73
CA ILE A 128 29.62 6.32 -7.99
C ILE A 128 30.56 7.52 -7.87
N ILE A 129 30.37 8.35 -6.84
CA ILE A 129 31.07 9.63 -6.66
C ILE A 129 32.53 9.41 -6.24
N ASP A 130 32.76 8.56 -5.24
CA ASP A 130 34.07 8.42 -4.60
C ASP A 130 34.88 7.27 -5.20
N GLY A 131 34.20 6.17 -5.54
CA GLY A 131 34.86 4.91 -5.89
C GLY A 131 35.12 4.73 -7.38
N LEU A 132 34.14 5.07 -8.23
CA LEU A 132 34.15 4.63 -9.64
C LEU A 132 34.72 5.66 -10.61
N LYS A 133 34.65 6.96 -10.32
CA LYS A 133 35.18 8.03 -11.20
C LYS A 133 34.79 7.79 -12.67
N ILE A 134 33.50 7.56 -12.91
CA ILE A 134 32.95 7.03 -14.19
C ILE A 134 33.27 7.93 -15.39
N THR A 135 33.52 9.22 -15.14
CA THR A 135 33.86 10.23 -16.14
C THR A 135 35.35 10.30 -16.48
N GLN A 136 36.23 9.66 -15.71
CA GLN A 136 37.67 9.65 -15.96
C GLN A 136 38.05 8.41 -16.78
N SER A 137 38.38 8.63 -18.05
CA SER A 137 39.04 7.64 -18.91
C SER A 137 40.51 7.55 -18.51
N ALA A 138 40.93 6.42 -17.99
CA ALA A 138 42.32 6.16 -17.61
C ALA A 138 43.04 5.25 -18.63
N GLY A 139 42.32 4.66 -19.60
CA GLY A 139 42.90 3.91 -20.72
C GLY A 139 43.69 2.66 -20.32
N ASP A 140 43.59 2.22 -19.06
CA ASP A 140 44.42 1.16 -18.48
C ASP A 140 43.61 0.01 -17.85
N HIS A 141 44.32 -1.03 -17.42
CA HIS A 141 43.79 -2.21 -16.72
C HIS A 141 43.03 -1.88 -15.43
N TYR A 142 43.39 -0.79 -14.73
CA TYR A 142 42.75 -0.35 -13.50
C TYR A 142 41.36 0.24 -13.74
N GLU A 143 41.11 0.85 -14.90
CA GLU A 143 39.76 1.29 -15.30
C GLU A 143 38.82 0.10 -15.50
N SER A 144 39.25 -0.92 -16.25
CA SER A 144 38.43 -2.12 -16.50
C SER A 144 38.09 -2.84 -15.20
N LYS A 145 39.08 -3.04 -14.32
CA LYS A 145 38.84 -3.64 -13.00
C LYS A 145 37.85 -2.82 -12.16
N ARG A 146 38.04 -1.51 -12.09
CA ARG A 146 37.18 -0.61 -11.32
C ARG A 146 35.73 -0.62 -11.82
N MET A 147 35.52 -0.57 -13.14
CA MET A 147 34.17 -0.62 -13.72
C MET A 147 33.51 -1.99 -13.50
N ARG A 148 34.26 -3.09 -13.62
CA ARG A 148 33.72 -4.42 -13.33
C ARG A 148 33.30 -4.55 -11.86
N ASP A 149 34.18 -4.17 -10.93
CA ASP A 149 33.90 -4.26 -9.49
C ASP A 149 32.71 -3.36 -9.11
N GLY A 150 32.60 -2.18 -9.72
CA GLY A 150 31.43 -1.30 -9.58
C GLY A 150 30.14 -1.90 -10.11
N ALA A 151 30.18 -2.47 -11.31
CA ALA A 151 29.03 -3.10 -11.92
C ALA A 151 28.59 -4.34 -11.13
N ASP A 152 29.51 -5.05 -10.47
CA ASP A 152 29.18 -6.17 -9.61
C ASP A 152 28.59 -5.75 -8.26
N ALA A 153 29.07 -4.65 -7.69
CA ALA A 153 28.44 -4.05 -6.51
C ALA A 153 26.99 -3.60 -6.82
N MET A 154 26.78 -2.87 -7.93
CA MET A 154 25.44 -2.45 -8.35
C MET A 154 24.53 -3.65 -8.66
N ARG A 155 25.08 -4.71 -9.27
CA ARG A 155 24.35 -5.96 -9.51
C ARG A 155 23.86 -6.59 -8.19
N LYS A 156 24.72 -6.67 -7.18
CA LYS A 156 24.34 -7.23 -5.86
C LYS A 156 23.25 -6.40 -5.18
N MET A 157 23.32 -5.07 -5.27
CA MET A 157 22.27 -4.19 -4.75
C MET A 157 20.92 -4.44 -5.45
N LEU A 158 20.92 -4.49 -6.79
CA LEU A 158 19.72 -4.82 -7.55
C LEU A 158 19.18 -6.22 -7.25
N GLN A 159 20.05 -7.21 -6.99
CA GLN A 159 19.64 -8.54 -6.56
C GLN A 159 18.95 -8.51 -5.19
N GLY A 160 19.43 -7.70 -4.26
CA GLY A 160 18.76 -7.45 -2.97
C GLY A 160 17.35 -6.89 -3.17
N ILE A 161 17.23 -5.83 -3.98
CA ILE A 161 15.95 -5.21 -4.32
C ILE A 161 15.00 -6.21 -4.97
N ALA A 162 15.46 -6.92 -6.00
CA ALA A 162 14.67 -7.92 -6.73
C ALA A 162 14.19 -9.07 -5.82
N ALA A 163 15.02 -9.50 -4.86
CA ALA A 163 14.66 -10.51 -3.87
C ALA A 163 13.75 -9.99 -2.75
N GLY A 164 13.53 -8.66 -2.65
CA GLY A 164 12.89 -8.03 -1.50
C GLY A 164 13.69 -8.17 -0.21
N LYS A 165 15.02 -8.26 -0.33
CA LYS A 165 15.99 -8.37 0.77
C LYS A 165 16.88 -7.13 0.73
N THR A 166 16.38 -6.04 1.31
CA THR A 166 17.13 -4.79 1.51
C THR A 166 17.02 -4.39 2.96
#